data_AF-A0A4S4L2G5-F1
#
_entry.id   AF-A0A4S4L2G5-F1
#
_cell.length_a   1.000
_cell.length_b   1.000
_cell.length_c   1.000
_cell.angle_alpha   90.00
_cell.angle_beta   90.00
_cell.angle_gamma   90.00
#
_symmetry.space_group_name_H-M   'P 1'
#
loop_
_entity.id
_entity.type
_entity.pdbx_description
1 polymer ?
#
loop_
_entity_poly.entity_id
_entity_poly.type
_entity_poly.pdbx_seq_one_letter_code
_entity_poly.pdbx_strand_id
1 'polypeptide(L)'
;MPASKPSLEPLIWSLVPQARHNDSLTKDLIEHCEDILNSHIGQSRETDIGHLTELVKRHLLQTHLDGVSSLQFTNLLSRLLEQPVLNRKYASLLFLHTLASSSQTPALKSSFLPSLAPPPPSRATLSPSSAEVTHSTRTSKGKSKAELLRDYRAKTGRPHVPEELLLRDTLYLLQGISGKYVRFSAEDEEKKLKLIFVEDSHCIIPAPTKGLIHRLSEVGHLYTLVDGFVRDREGKAGVGMIEQSLCHHLQSQLTEYYRLIAVLESQMAMSLKALDSDD
;
A
#
# COMPACT_ATOMS: atom_id res chain seq x y z
N MET A 1 11.28 -29.45 -24.70
CA MET A 1 11.09 -28.39 -25.71
C MET A 1 11.52 -27.08 -25.09
N PRO A 2 12.45 -26.33 -25.69
CA PRO A 2 13.05 -25.17 -25.04
C PRO A 2 12.04 -24.02 -24.94
N ALA A 3 12.10 -23.33 -23.80
CA ALA A 3 11.20 -22.27 -23.39
C ALA A 3 11.16 -21.10 -24.38
N SER A 4 9.94 -20.66 -24.70
CA SER A 4 9.66 -19.46 -25.48
C SER A 4 10.08 -18.19 -24.74
N LYS A 5 11.38 -17.86 -24.77
CA LYS A 5 11.88 -16.50 -24.48
C LYS A 5 12.06 -15.78 -25.83
N PRO A 6 11.08 -14.94 -26.28
CA PRO A 6 11.49 -13.65 -26.87
C PRO A 6 10.45 -12.48 -26.87
N SER A 7 9.38 -12.43 -26.06
CA SER A 7 8.41 -11.30 -26.14
C SER A 7 8.37 -10.33 -24.96
N LEU A 8 9.15 -10.57 -23.90
CA LEU A 8 9.15 -9.70 -22.72
C LEU A 8 9.98 -8.44 -22.91
N GLU A 9 11.14 -8.54 -23.56
CA GLU A 9 12.01 -7.40 -23.89
C GLU A 9 11.29 -6.26 -24.61
N PRO A 10 10.61 -6.48 -25.75
CA PRO A 10 9.91 -5.39 -26.45
C PRO A 10 8.75 -4.82 -25.63
N LEU A 11 8.11 -5.64 -24.78
CA LEU A 11 7.04 -5.19 -23.89
C LEU A 11 7.60 -4.29 -22.78
N ILE A 12 8.72 -4.68 -22.15
CA ILE A 12 9.41 -3.91 -21.12
C ILE A 12 9.88 -2.57 -21.69
N TRP A 13 10.44 -2.55 -22.91
CA TRP A 13 10.83 -1.30 -23.57
C TRP A 13 9.66 -0.40 -23.98
N SER A 14 8.47 -0.96 -24.12
CA SER A 14 7.24 -0.20 -24.40
C SER A 14 6.67 0.41 -23.12
N LEU A 15 6.62 -0.36 -22.03
CA LEU A 15 6.07 0.09 -20.74
C LEU A 15 7.05 0.94 -19.91
N VAL A 16 8.36 0.69 -20.02
CA VAL A 16 9.41 1.38 -19.24
C VAL A 16 10.49 1.91 -20.19
N PRO A 17 10.35 3.18 -20.67
CA PRO A 17 11.32 3.76 -21.61
C PRO A 17 12.75 3.83 -21.07
N GLN A 18 12.91 3.94 -19.76
CA GLN A 18 14.21 3.99 -19.08
C GLN A 18 14.99 2.67 -19.19
N ALA A 19 14.31 1.54 -19.37
CA ALA A 19 14.95 0.24 -19.56
C ALA A 19 15.77 0.19 -20.87
N ARG A 20 15.42 0.99 -21.89
CA ARG A 20 16.14 1.01 -23.19
C ARG A 20 17.60 1.44 -23.10
N HIS A 21 17.97 2.18 -22.06
CA HIS A 21 19.31 2.75 -21.90
C HIS A 21 20.08 2.10 -20.75
N ASN A 22 19.47 1.14 -20.05
CA ASN A 22 20.04 0.51 -18.87
C ASN A 22 19.86 -1.02 -18.93
N ASP A 23 20.93 -1.69 -19.33
CA ASP A 23 20.95 -3.15 -19.52
C ASP A 23 20.81 -3.92 -18.20
N SER A 24 21.29 -3.37 -17.07
CA SER A 24 21.12 -4.04 -15.77
C SER A 24 19.66 -4.00 -15.34
N LEU A 25 19.02 -2.84 -15.47
CA LEU A 25 17.59 -2.67 -15.18
C LEU A 25 16.72 -3.59 -16.05
N THR A 26 17.06 -3.73 -17.33
CA THR A 26 16.33 -4.61 -18.25
C THR A 26 16.44 -6.07 -17.83
N LYS A 27 17.65 -6.52 -17.45
CA LYS A 27 17.87 -7.90 -16.98
C LYS A 27 17.10 -8.18 -15.70
N ASP A 28 17.16 -7.28 -14.72
CA ASP A 28 16.42 -7.41 -13.46
C ASP A 28 14.90 -7.51 -13.71
N LEU A 29 14.36 -6.68 -14.61
CA LEU A 29 12.94 -6.70 -14.95
C LEU A 29 12.52 -7.99 -15.67
N ILE A 30 13.37 -8.51 -16.56
CA ILE A 30 13.11 -9.79 -17.24
C ILE A 30 13.11 -10.93 -16.23
N GLU A 31 14.10 -11.00 -15.36
CA GLU A 31 14.20 -12.03 -14.32
C GLU A 31 12.94 -12.01 -13.42
N HIS A 32 12.54 -10.83 -12.96
CA HIS A 32 11.30 -10.67 -12.19
C HIS A 32 10.04 -11.11 -12.96
N CYS A 33 9.91 -10.74 -14.25
CA CYS A 33 8.78 -11.16 -15.06
C CYS A 33 8.76 -12.69 -15.26
N GLU A 34 9.91 -13.31 -15.49
CA GLU A 34 10.04 -14.75 -15.64
C GLU A 34 9.67 -15.48 -14.35
N ASP A 35 10.13 -15.02 -13.20
CA ASP A 35 9.76 -15.58 -11.90
C ASP A 35 8.25 -15.57 -11.67
N ILE A 36 7.59 -14.45 -12.00
CA ILE A 36 6.13 -14.33 -11.86
C ILE A 36 5.42 -15.28 -12.83
N LEU A 37 5.84 -15.35 -14.10
CA LEU A 37 5.24 -16.25 -15.08
C LEU A 37 5.44 -17.73 -14.72
N ASN A 38 6.61 -18.07 -14.17
CA ASN A 38 6.95 -19.41 -13.71
C ASN A 38 6.29 -19.77 -12.37
N SER A 39 5.83 -18.80 -11.59
CA SER A 39 5.15 -19.04 -10.30
C SER A 39 3.73 -19.63 -10.40
N HIS A 40 3.22 -19.86 -11.62
CA HIS A 40 1.89 -20.45 -11.87
C HIS A 40 0.74 -19.71 -11.16
N ILE A 41 0.85 -18.39 -11.03
CA ILE A 41 -0.19 -17.56 -10.42
C ILE A 41 -1.48 -17.67 -11.26
N GLY A 42 -2.42 -18.52 -10.82
CA GLY A 42 -3.78 -18.58 -11.39
C GLY A 42 -4.08 -19.64 -12.46
N GLN A 43 -3.24 -20.65 -12.72
CA GLN A 43 -3.57 -21.72 -13.68
C GLN A 43 -4.70 -22.70 -13.23
N SER A 44 -5.30 -22.49 -12.05
CA SER A 44 -6.20 -23.47 -11.41
C SER A 44 -7.70 -23.13 -11.50
N ARG A 45 -8.17 -22.40 -12.52
CA ARG A 45 -9.61 -22.19 -12.72
C ARG A 45 -10.06 -22.70 -14.07
N GLU A 46 -11.06 -23.58 -14.03
CA GLU A 46 -11.81 -24.05 -15.20
C GLU A 46 -12.15 -22.86 -16.11
N THR A 47 -11.78 -23.00 -17.37
CA THR A 47 -11.84 -21.95 -18.39
C THR A 47 -13.26 -21.80 -18.93
N ASP A 48 -14.18 -21.34 -18.09
CA ASP A 48 -15.54 -21.05 -18.55
C ASP A 48 -15.62 -19.65 -19.16
N ILE A 49 -15.72 -19.62 -20.49
CA ILE A 49 -15.94 -18.40 -21.27
C ILE A 49 -17.29 -17.79 -20.88
N GLY A 50 -18.31 -18.59 -20.57
CA GLY A 50 -19.63 -18.13 -20.15
C GLY A 50 -19.55 -17.26 -18.90
N HIS A 51 -18.97 -17.79 -17.82
CA HIS A 51 -18.75 -17.03 -16.59
C HIS A 51 -17.96 -15.73 -16.81
N LEU A 52 -16.86 -15.78 -17.60
CA LEU A 52 -16.06 -14.60 -17.90
C LEU A 52 -16.89 -13.51 -18.59
N THR A 53 -17.75 -13.91 -19.53
CA THR A 53 -18.57 -12.96 -20.30
C THR A 53 -19.62 -12.29 -19.43
N GLU A 54 -20.17 -13.02 -18.46
CA GLU A 54 -21.11 -12.46 -17.49
C GLU A 54 -20.42 -11.46 -16.54
N LEU A 55 -19.17 -11.72 -16.15
CA LEU A 55 -18.38 -10.75 -15.38
C LEU A 55 -18.14 -9.46 -16.17
N VAL A 56 -17.76 -9.56 -17.45
CA VAL A 56 -17.51 -8.38 -18.29
C VAL A 56 -18.81 -7.60 -18.53
N LYS A 57 -19.94 -8.28 -18.80
CA LYS A 57 -21.24 -7.63 -18.92
C LYS A 57 -21.62 -6.86 -17.66
N ARG A 58 -21.45 -7.48 -16.48
CA ARG A 58 -21.70 -6.83 -15.19
C ARG A 58 -20.80 -5.62 -14.99
N HIS A 59 -19.52 -5.72 -15.34
CA HIS A 59 -18.59 -4.60 -15.26
C HIS A 59 -19.00 -3.44 -16.16
N LEU A 60 -19.37 -3.73 -17.41
CA LEU A 60 -19.82 -2.71 -18.38
C LEU A 60 -21.10 -1.99 -17.92
N LEU A 61 -22.06 -2.73 -17.33
CA LEU A 61 -23.29 -2.14 -16.78
C LEU A 61 -23.03 -1.27 -15.54
N GLN A 62 -21.96 -1.54 -14.78
CA GLN A 62 -21.55 -0.71 -13.65
C GLN A 62 -20.83 0.57 -14.07
N THR A 63 -20.05 0.53 -15.15
CA THR A 63 -19.29 1.69 -15.64
C THR A 63 -20.08 2.55 -16.61
N HIS A 64 -20.96 1.94 -17.40
CA HIS A 64 -21.81 2.59 -18.39
C HIS A 64 -23.25 2.16 -18.14
N LEU A 65 -24.03 3.06 -17.55
CA LEU A 65 -25.46 2.88 -17.29
C LEU A 65 -26.28 2.69 -18.59
N ASP A 66 -25.70 3.07 -19.72
CA ASP A 66 -26.30 2.88 -21.05
C ASP A 66 -26.04 1.44 -21.53
N GLY A 67 -27.09 0.61 -21.50
CA GLY A 67 -27.03 -0.83 -21.79
C GLY A 67 -26.52 -1.19 -23.18
N VAL A 68 -26.35 -0.21 -24.07
CA VAL A 68 -25.80 -0.34 -25.42
C VAL A 68 -24.40 -0.95 -25.43
N SER A 69 -23.53 -0.59 -24.48
CA SER A 69 -22.14 -1.09 -24.43
C SER A 69 -22.07 -2.60 -24.16
N SER A 70 -22.99 -3.12 -23.33
CA SER A 70 -23.11 -4.56 -23.05
C SER A 70 -23.60 -5.36 -24.26
N LEU A 71 -24.51 -4.78 -25.05
CA LEU A 71 -25.00 -5.37 -26.29
C LEU A 71 -23.92 -5.38 -27.39
N GLN A 72 -23.18 -4.28 -27.56
CA GLN A 72 -22.05 -4.20 -28.48
C GLN A 72 -20.96 -5.22 -28.13
N PHE A 73 -20.63 -5.35 -26.84
CA PHE A 73 -19.70 -6.37 -26.35
C PHE A 73 -20.16 -7.78 -26.72
N THR A 74 -21.45 -8.09 -26.52
CA THR A 74 -22.01 -9.41 -26.88
C THR A 74 -21.87 -9.69 -28.38
N ASN A 75 -22.15 -8.70 -29.23
CA ASN A 75 -22.00 -8.84 -30.68
C ASN A 75 -20.54 -9.06 -31.11
N LEU A 76 -19.62 -8.30 -30.53
CA LEU A 76 -18.19 -8.42 -30.81
C LEU A 76 -17.63 -9.75 -30.31
N LEU A 77 -18.09 -10.21 -29.15
CA LEU A 77 -17.73 -11.50 -28.59
C LEU A 77 -18.19 -12.65 -29.49
N SER A 78 -19.43 -12.62 -29.99
CA SER A 78 -19.93 -13.62 -30.95
C SER A 78 -19.04 -13.68 -32.20
N ARG A 79 -18.70 -12.52 -32.78
CA ARG A 79 -17.79 -12.43 -33.93
C ARG A 79 -16.38 -12.96 -33.62
N LEU A 80 -15.86 -12.66 -32.43
CA LEU A 80 -14.56 -13.14 -31.98
C LEU A 80 -14.55 -14.67 -31.75
N LEU A 81 -15.66 -15.23 -31.25
CA LEU A 81 -15.82 -16.68 -31.07
C LEU A 81 -15.93 -17.42 -32.41
N GLU A 82 -16.45 -16.77 -33.45
CA GLU A 82 -16.52 -17.32 -34.81
C GLU A 82 -15.17 -17.29 -35.56
N GLN A 83 -14.26 -16.35 -35.24
CA GLN A 83 -12.96 -16.24 -35.93
C GLN A 83 -11.93 -17.29 -35.45
N PRO A 84 -11.29 -18.08 -36.34
CA PRO A 84 -10.33 -19.13 -35.95
C PRO A 84 -8.90 -18.64 -35.69
N VAL A 85 -8.63 -17.33 -35.83
CA VAL A 85 -7.26 -16.77 -35.74
C VAL A 85 -6.71 -16.80 -34.30
N LEU A 86 -7.59 -16.74 -33.29
CA LEU A 86 -7.20 -16.65 -31.88
C LEU A 86 -7.36 -17.99 -31.15
N ASN A 87 -6.24 -18.66 -30.87
CA ASN A 87 -6.23 -19.98 -30.22
C ASN A 87 -6.55 -19.90 -28.72
N ARG A 88 -6.23 -18.78 -28.05
CA ARG A 88 -6.47 -18.56 -26.60
C ARG A 88 -7.45 -17.43 -26.33
N LYS A 89 -8.70 -17.60 -26.77
CA LYS A 89 -9.77 -16.60 -26.62
C LYS A 89 -10.04 -16.25 -25.16
N TYR A 90 -10.17 -17.26 -24.31
CA TYR A 90 -10.40 -17.09 -22.87
C TYR A 90 -9.30 -16.26 -22.19
N ALA A 91 -8.02 -16.62 -22.41
CA ALA A 91 -6.90 -15.94 -21.78
C ALA A 91 -6.80 -14.46 -22.20
N SER A 92 -7.08 -14.18 -23.48
CA SER A 92 -7.06 -12.82 -24.01
C SER A 92 -8.17 -11.95 -23.40
N LEU A 93 -9.38 -12.50 -23.31
CA LEU A 93 -10.51 -11.80 -22.68
C LEU A 93 -10.30 -11.60 -21.17
N LEU A 94 -9.75 -12.60 -20.48
CA LEU A 94 -9.42 -12.50 -19.05
C LEU A 94 -8.35 -11.44 -18.79
N PHE A 95 -7.32 -11.39 -19.62
CA PHE A 95 -6.28 -10.38 -19.56
C PHE A 95 -6.86 -8.97 -19.73
N LEU A 96 -7.67 -8.75 -20.77
CA LEU A 96 -8.32 -7.46 -21.01
C LEU A 96 -9.25 -7.06 -19.86
N HIS A 97 -10.04 -7.98 -19.32
CA HIS A 97 -10.87 -7.69 -18.15
C HIS A 97 -10.00 -7.29 -16.96
N THR A 98 -8.93 -8.02 -16.68
CA THR A 98 -8.06 -7.75 -15.53
C THR A 98 -7.36 -6.39 -15.67
N LEU A 99 -6.93 -6.02 -16.89
CA LEU A 99 -6.41 -4.69 -17.17
C LEU A 99 -7.46 -3.59 -16.97
N ALA A 100 -8.68 -3.78 -17.48
CA ALA A 100 -9.76 -2.81 -17.29
C ALA A 100 -10.09 -2.61 -15.81
N SER A 101 -10.15 -3.70 -15.04
CA SER A 101 -10.37 -3.66 -13.59
C SER A 101 -9.20 -3.03 -12.81
N SER A 102 -7.95 -3.19 -13.29
CA SER A 102 -6.77 -2.60 -12.65
C SER A 102 -6.57 -1.12 -12.98
N SER A 103 -7.07 -0.65 -14.13
CA SER A 103 -6.97 0.75 -14.55
C SER A 103 -7.89 1.70 -13.77
N GLN A 104 -8.83 1.17 -12.98
CA GLN A 104 -9.53 1.97 -11.99
C GLN A 104 -8.58 2.32 -10.83
N THR A 105 -7.89 3.46 -10.97
CA THR A 105 -7.49 4.23 -9.79
C THR A 105 -8.74 4.39 -8.92
N PRO A 106 -8.71 4.07 -7.62
CA PRO A 106 -9.85 4.30 -6.75
C PRO A 106 -9.96 5.82 -6.59
N ALA A 107 -10.68 6.45 -7.50
CA ALA A 107 -11.27 7.75 -7.28
C ALA A 107 -12.26 7.57 -6.12
N LEU A 108 -11.78 7.87 -4.91
CA LEU A 108 -12.54 8.34 -3.76
C LEU A 108 -13.98 7.82 -3.67
N LYS A 109 -14.15 6.50 -3.54
CA LYS A 109 -15.27 6.01 -2.74
C LYS A 109 -14.76 5.96 -1.32
N SER A 110 -14.99 7.07 -0.62
CA SER A 110 -15.03 7.17 0.83
C SER A 110 -16.08 6.19 1.37
N SER A 111 -15.78 4.89 1.30
CA SER A 111 -16.45 3.88 2.08
C SER A 111 -15.71 3.86 3.42
N PHE A 112 -16.25 4.66 4.33
CA PHE A 112 -15.91 4.70 5.73
C PHE A 112 -15.58 3.31 6.28
N LEU A 113 -14.52 3.27 7.08
CA LEU A 113 -13.96 2.15 7.82
C LEU A 113 -15.05 1.21 8.40
N PRO A 114 -15.17 -0.05 7.94
CA PRO A 114 -16.00 -1.04 8.63
C PRO A 114 -15.15 -1.80 9.66
N SER A 115 -14.46 -1.09 10.57
CA SER A 115 -13.62 -1.77 11.58
C SER A 115 -13.41 -1.02 12.90
N LEU A 116 -14.38 -0.20 13.32
CA LEU A 116 -14.42 0.35 14.69
C LEU A 116 -15.84 0.33 15.30
N ALA A 117 -16.66 -0.67 14.95
CA ALA A 117 -17.91 -0.91 15.67
C ALA A 117 -17.65 -1.94 16.79
N PRO A 118 -17.90 -1.61 18.07
CA PRO A 118 -17.86 -2.60 19.15
C PRO A 118 -18.96 -3.67 18.92
N PRO A 119 -18.71 -4.95 19.26
CA PRO A 119 -19.72 -5.98 19.11
C PRO A 119 -20.94 -5.68 20.01
N PRO A 120 -22.19 -5.88 19.51
CA PRO A 120 -23.36 -5.73 20.35
C PRO A 120 -23.38 -6.81 21.45
N PRO A 121 -23.86 -6.50 22.67
CA PRO A 121 -23.86 -7.45 23.77
C PRO A 121 -24.80 -8.64 23.48
N SER A 122 -24.25 -9.85 23.63
CA SER A 122 -24.99 -11.11 23.53
C SER A 122 -26.17 -11.14 24.50
N ARG A 123 -27.38 -11.19 23.95
CA ARG A 123 -28.60 -11.47 24.70
C ARG A 123 -28.57 -12.93 25.16
N ALA A 124 -28.47 -13.12 26.47
CA ALA A 124 -28.63 -14.42 27.11
C ALA A 124 -30.05 -14.95 26.87
N THR A 125 -30.13 -16.17 26.35
CA THR A 125 -31.33 -17.02 26.50
C THR A 125 -30.86 -18.41 26.92
N LEU A 126 -31.40 -18.85 28.05
CA LEU A 126 -31.05 -20.05 28.80
C LEU A 126 -31.68 -21.31 28.16
N SER A 127 -30.82 -22.30 27.80
CA SER A 127 -30.88 -23.78 28.03
C SER A 127 -32.15 -24.61 27.72
N PRO A 128 -32.14 -25.97 27.75
CA PRO A 128 -31.05 -26.98 27.73
C PRO A 128 -31.30 -28.15 26.71
N SER A 129 -30.27 -28.97 26.44
CA SER A 129 -30.30 -30.45 26.57
C SER A 129 -29.35 -31.18 25.61
N SER A 130 -28.69 -32.16 26.21
CA SER A 130 -27.70 -33.14 25.75
C SER A 130 -28.04 -33.89 24.45
N ALA A 131 -27.03 -34.07 23.59
CA ALA A 131 -26.68 -35.36 22.99
C ALA A 131 -25.34 -35.24 22.22
N GLU A 132 -24.34 -35.91 22.80
CA GLU A 132 -23.32 -36.77 22.18
C GLU A 132 -22.83 -36.59 20.72
N VAL A 133 -21.57 -37.00 20.58
CA VAL A 133 -20.84 -37.51 19.40
C VAL A 133 -19.88 -36.54 18.68
N THR A 134 -18.62 -36.98 18.78
CA THR A 134 -17.50 -36.88 17.82
C THR A 134 -16.58 -35.67 17.85
N HIS A 135 -15.43 -35.91 18.49
CA HIS A 135 -14.13 -35.38 18.10
C HIS A 135 -13.99 -35.28 16.57
N SER A 136 -14.17 -34.07 16.03
CA SER A 136 -13.70 -33.76 14.68
C SER A 136 -12.28 -33.25 14.76
N THR A 137 -11.41 -34.02 14.14
CA THR A 137 -9.98 -33.82 13.96
C THR A 137 -9.60 -32.40 13.59
N ARG A 138 -8.61 -31.87 14.32
CA ARG A 138 -7.82 -30.68 13.97
C ARG A 138 -7.46 -30.69 12.49
N THR A 139 -8.16 -29.89 11.67
CA THR A 139 -7.66 -29.56 10.34
C THR A 139 -6.53 -28.56 10.51
N SER A 140 -5.38 -28.90 9.93
CA SER A 140 -4.17 -28.10 9.92
C SER A 140 -4.48 -26.63 9.57
N LYS A 141 -4.26 -25.71 10.52
CA LYS A 141 -4.10 -24.30 10.17
C LYS A 141 -2.90 -24.22 9.21
N GLY A 142 -3.18 -24.13 7.92
CA GLY A 142 -2.17 -23.71 6.96
C GLY A 142 -1.58 -22.38 7.45
N LYS A 143 -0.29 -22.19 7.18
CA LYS A 143 0.44 -20.94 7.49
C LYS A 143 -0.43 -19.74 7.15
N SER A 144 -0.48 -18.75 8.04
CA SER A 144 -1.30 -17.56 7.84
C SER A 144 -0.95 -16.90 6.50
N LYS A 145 -1.91 -16.27 5.81
CA LYS A 145 -1.60 -15.49 4.59
C LYS A 145 -0.48 -14.47 4.83
N ALA A 146 -0.41 -13.88 6.02
CA ALA A 146 0.67 -12.99 6.42
C ALA A 146 2.04 -13.70 6.50
N GLU A 147 2.06 -14.93 6.99
CA GLU A 147 3.24 -15.78 7.12
C GLU A 147 3.71 -16.28 5.74
N LEU A 148 2.79 -16.67 4.85
CA LEU A 148 3.09 -17.04 3.48
C LEU A 148 3.69 -15.86 2.69
N LEU A 149 3.17 -14.66 2.92
CA LEU A 149 3.75 -13.43 2.36
C LEU A 149 5.12 -13.10 2.97
N ARG A 150 5.35 -13.38 4.25
CA ARG A 150 6.68 -13.24 4.87
C ARG A 150 7.69 -14.22 4.26
N ASP A 151 7.31 -15.49 4.11
CA ASP A 151 8.14 -16.53 3.47
C ASP A 151 8.48 -16.17 2.01
N TYR A 152 7.50 -15.66 1.25
CA TYR A 152 7.72 -15.21 -0.13
C TYR A 152 8.65 -13.99 -0.21
N ARG A 153 8.50 -13.03 0.72
CA ARG A 153 9.38 -11.85 0.82
C ARG A 153 10.80 -12.21 1.25
N ALA A 154 10.96 -13.18 2.15
CA ALA A 154 12.27 -13.70 2.55
C ALA A 154 12.98 -14.41 1.38
N LYS A 155 12.22 -15.14 0.55
CA LYS A 155 12.75 -15.81 -0.67
C LYS A 155 13.14 -14.86 -1.80
N THR A 156 12.53 -13.67 -1.86
CA THR A 156 12.85 -12.63 -2.88
C THR A 156 14.05 -11.75 -2.49
N GLY A 157 14.76 -12.09 -1.41
CA GLY A 157 16.13 -11.62 -1.15
C GLY A 157 16.27 -10.18 -0.65
N ARG A 158 15.17 -9.49 -0.30
CA ARG A 158 15.23 -8.12 0.22
C ARG A 158 14.41 -7.99 1.51
N PRO A 159 15.03 -8.07 2.70
CA PRO A 159 14.30 -7.91 3.95
C PRO A 159 13.69 -6.50 4.05
N HIS A 160 12.51 -6.41 4.67
CA HIS A 160 11.88 -5.13 4.98
C HIS A 160 12.57 -4.54 6.22
N VAL A 161 12.72 -3.21 6.26
CA VAL A 161 13.12 -2.53 7.50
C VAL A 161 12.14 -2.92 8.61
N PRO A 162 12.61 -3.37 9.79
CA PRO A 162 11.76 -3.62 10.95
C PRO A 162 10.86 -2.41 11.26
N GLU A 163 9.60 -2.68 11.56
CA GLU A 163 8.59 -1.63 11.77
C GLU A 163 8.98 -0.67 12.91
N GLU A 164 9.58 -1.19 13.98
CA GLU A 164 10.05 -0.41 15.12
C GLU A 164 11.07 0.67 14.74
N LEU A 165 11.96 0.36 13.79
CA LEU A 165 12.96 1.32 13.33
C LEU A 165 12.31 2.42 12.48
N LEU A 166 11.30 2.08 11.70
CA LEU A 166 10.51 3.06 10.94
C LEU A 166 9.64 3.92 11.86
N LEU A 167 9.06 3.35 12.91
CA LEU A 167 8.27 4.10 13.89
C LEU A 167 9.15 5.10 14.66
N ARG A 168 10.35 4.69 15.06
CA ARG A 168 11.33 5.58 15.68
C ARG A 168 11.71 6.75 14.76
N ASP A 169 12.03 6.46 13.51
CA ASP A 169 12.31 7.51 12.52
C ASP A 169 11.09 8.39 12.24
N THR A 170 9.88 7.84 12.28
CA THR A 170 8.64 8.61 12.12
C THR A 170 8.43 9.59 13.28
N LEU A 171 8.78 9.22 14.52
CA LEU A 171 8.78 10.16 15.66
C LEU A 171 9.79 11.29 15.47
N TYR A 172 10.99 10.98 14.96
CA TYR A 172 11.97 12.00 14.59
C TYR A 172 11.42 12.96 13.52
N LEU A 173 10.78 12.43 12.48
CA LEU A 173 10.15 13.26 11.45
C LEU A 173 9.03 14.15 12.02
N LEU A 174 8.21 13.64 12.95
CA LEU A 174 7.17 14.44 13.64
C LEU A 174 7.78 15.56 14.49
N GLN A 175 8.95 15.35 15.06
CA GLN A 175 9.70 16.40 15.77
C GLN A 175 10.38 17.40 14.82
N GLY A 176 10.33 17.17 13.51
CA GLY A 176 10.97 18.01 12.50
C GLY A 176 12.45 17.71 12.28
N ILE A 177 12.94 16.56 12.75
CA ILE A 177 14.34 16.14 12.60
C ILE A 177 14.47 14.92 11.68
N SER A 178 15.64 14.78 11.04
CA SER A 178 15.91 13.67 10.12
C SER A 178 16.29 12.40 10.88
N GLY A 179 15.76 11.26 10.44
CA GLY A 179 16.07 9.94 10.98
C GLY A 179 17.21 9.21 10.26
N LYS A 180 17.36 7.92 10.56
CA LYS A 180 18.42 7.08 9.96
C LYS A 180 18.07 6.66 8.54
N TYR A 181 16.86 6.15 8.35
CA TYR A 181 16.29 5.58 7.12
C TYR A 181 15.48 6.61 6.33
N VAL A 182 14.93 7.64 6.98
CA VAL A 182 14.16 8.69 6.32
C VAL A 182 14.66 10.07 6.73
N ARG A 183 15.03 10.90 5.75
CA ARG A 183 15.64 12.22 5.98
C ARG A 183 14.91 13.33 5.22
N PHE A 184 14.95 14.54 5.75
CA PHE A 184 14.55 15.75 5.03
C PHE A 184 15.67 16.15 4.06
N SER A 185 15.32 16.41 2.80
CA SER A 185 16.24 16.97 1.80
C SER A 185 16.49 18.45 2.11
N ALA A 186 17.75 18.85 2.23
CA ALA A 186 18.14 20.23 2.48
C ALA A 186 18.29 21.09 1.19
N GLU A 187 18.10 20.48 0.01
CA GLU A 187 18.59 21.05 -1.26
C GLU A 187 17.58 21.83 -2.10
N ASP A 188 16.30 21.94 -1.72
CA ASP A 188 15.31 22.66 -2.53
C ASP A 188 14.98 24.04 -1.91
N GLU A 189 15.40 25.12 -2.59
CA GLU A 189 15.03 26.52 -2.27
C GLU A 189 13.53 26.80 -2.49
N GLU A 190 12.82 25.88 -3.14
CA GLU A 190 11.35 25.87 -3.11
C GLU A 190 10.91 25.15 -1.83
N LYS A 191 10.08 25.79 -1.01
CA LYS A 191 9.49 25.30 0.26
C LYS A 191 8.65 24.01 0.15
N LYS A 192 9.08 23.03 -0.64
CA LYS A 192 8.47 21.71 -0.81
C LYS A 192 9.24 20.73 0.03
N LEU A 193 8.52 20.06 0.90
CA LEU A 193 9.02 18.91 1.63
C LEU A 193 9.42 17.80 0.66
N LYS A 194 10.71 17.50 0.64
CA LYS A 194 11.23 16.35 -0.09
C LYS A 194 11.89 15.41 0.90
N LEU A 195 11.28 14.25 1.08
CA LEU A 195 11.85 13.17 1.88
C LEU A 195 12.76 12.30 1.03
N ILE A 196 13.94 12.00 1.57
CA ILE A 196 14.87 11.03 1.01
C ILE A 196 14.75 9.76 1.85
N PHE A 197 14.31 8.69 1.20
CA PHE A 197 14.32 7.35 1.78
C PHE A 197 15.67 6.72 1.48
N VAL A 198 16.46 6.47 2.51
CA VAL A 198 17.78 5.83 2.39
C VAL A 198 17.56 4.35 2.12
N GLU A 199 17.60 3.97 0.84
CA GLU A 199 17.59 2.58 0.42
C GLU A 199 19.02 2.02 0.50
N ASP A 200 19.43 1.60 1.71
CA ASP A 200 20.63 0.78 1.85
C ASP A 200 20.39 -0.57 1.16
N SER A 201 21.44 -1.14 0.55
CA SER A 201 21.42 -2.35 -0.32
C SER A 201 20.84 -3.64 0.31
N HIS A 202 20.39 -3.59 1.57
CA HIS A 202 19.81 -4.72 2.29
C HIS A 202 18.38 -4.50 2.77
N CYS A 203 17.78 -3.29 2.69
CA CYS A 203 16.45 -3.06 3.26
C CYS A 203 15.53 -2.23 2.35
N ILE A 204 14.32 -2.74 2.08
CA ILE A 204 13.29 -2.01 1.30
C ILE A 204 12.20 -1.47 2.21
N ILE A 205 11.70 -0.27 1.93
CA ILE A 205 10.44 0.26 2.49
C ILE A 205 9.34 0.19 1.41
N PRO A 206 8.21 -0.49 1.63
CA PRO A 206 7.10 -0.56 0.68
C PRO A 206 6.56 0.82 0.33
N ALA A 207 6.18 1.00 -0.95
CA ALA A 207 5.53 2.21 -1.44
C ALA A 207 4.35 2.72 -0.58
N PRO A 208 3.40 1.88 -0.10
CA PRO A 208 2.33 2.36 0.76
C PRO A 208 2.85 2.91 2.09
N THR A 209 3.86 2.28 2.69
CA THR A 209 4.50 2.74 3.92
C THR A 209 5.24 4.06 3.69
N LYS A 210 5.93 4.22 2.56
CA LYS A 210 6.55 5.50 2.16
C LYS A 210 5.50 6.62 2.07
N GLY A 211 4.35 6.34 1.47
CA GLY A 211 3.24 7.31 1.38
C GLY A 211 2.68 7.72 2.75
N LEU A 212 2.56 6.78 3.68
CA LEU A 212 2.13 7.06 5.05
C LEU A 212 3.16 7.93 5.80
N ILE A 213 4.43 7.55 5.74
CA ILE A 213 5.53 8.30 6.37
C ILE A 213 5.61 9.72 5.78
N HIS A 214 5.43 9.87 4.46
CA HIS A 214 5.37 11.17 3.81
C HIS A 214 4.28 12.05 4.39
N ARG A 215 3.04 11.56 4.47
CA ARG A 215 1.93 12.32 5.03
C ARG A 215 2.18 12.71 6.50
N LEU A 216 2.77 11.81 7.30
CA LEU A 216 3.10 12.12 8.70
C LEU A 216 4.21 13.18 8.82
N SER A 217 5.18 13.16 7.93
CA SER A 217 6.28 14.14 7.93
C SER A 217 5.84 15.58 7.65
N GLU A 218 4.71 15.77 6.95
CA GLU A 218 4.15 17.09 6.67
C GLU A 218 3.86 17.86 7.96
N VAL A 219 3.39 17.16 8.99
CA VAL A 219 3.09 17.78 10.30
C VAL A 219 4.37 18.24 11.00
N GLY A 220 5.42 17.44 10.99
CA GLY A 220 6.70 17.81 11.60
C GLY A 220 7.40 18.96 10.88
N HIS A 221 7.21 19.09 9.58
CA HIS A 221 7.69 20.28 8.86
C HIS A 221 6.92 21.54 9.23
N LEU A 222 5.59 21.47 9.26
CA LEU A 222 4.75 22.59 9.68
C LEU A 222 5.14 23.02 11.10
N TYR A 223 5.44 22.07 11.98
CA TYR A 223 6.00 22.34 13.30
C TYR A 223 7.28 23.19 13.19
N THR A 224 8.28 22.78 12.41
CA THR A 224 9.54 23.56 12.26
C THR A 224 9.34 24.96 11.71
N LEU A 225 8.37 25.15 10.80
CA LEU A 225 8.05 26.47 10.24
C LEU A 225 7.42 27.39 11.28
N VAL A 226 6.49 26.87 12.08
CA VAL A 226 5.82 27.65 13.12
C VAL A 226 6.78 27.94 14.28
N ASP A 227 7.58 26.96 14.70
CA ASP A 227 8.62 27.15 15.71
C ASP A 227 9.65 28.20 15.28
N GLY A 228 10.15 28.11 14.04
CA GLY A 228 11.06 29.11 13.47
C GLY A 228 10.45 30.51 13.47
N PHE A 229 9.19 30.63 13.05
CA PHE A 229 8.48 31.92 13.09
C PHE A 229 8.36 32.49 14.51
N VAL A 230 7.97 31.67 15.48
CA VAL A 230 7.81 32.12 16.88
C VAL A 230 9.16 32.56 17.43
N ARG A 231 10.22 31.77 17.25
CA ARG A 231 11.57 32.09 17.73
C ARG A 231 12.17 33.34 17.07
N ASP A 232 11.88 33.57 15.79
CA ASP A 232 12.34 34.78 15.09
C ASP A 232 11.66 36.05 15.59
N ARG A 233 10.44 35.94 16.13
CA ARG A 233 9.62 37.07 16.59
C ARG A 233 9.78 37.31 18.09
N GLU A 234 10.07 36.25 18.85
CA GLU A 234 10.28 36.27 20.29
C GLU A 234 11.57 37.07 20.62
N GLY A 235 11.42 38.22 21.29
CA GLY A 235 12.53 39.06 21.72
C GLY A 235 12.94 40.19 20.76
N LYS A 236 12.28 40.34 19.59
CA LYS A 236 12.49 41.53 18.73
C LYS A 236 11.85 42.77 19.36
N ALA A 237 12.65 43.83 19.54
CA ALA A 237 12.16 45.14 19.97
C ALA A 237 11.32 45.77 18.84
N GLY A 238 10.07 46.15 19.13
CA GLY A 238 9.14 46.75 18.16
C GLY A 238 7.97 45.85 17.73
N VAL A 239 7.86 44.64 18.28
CA VAL A 239 6.72 43.74 18.06
C VAL A 239 5.48 44.27 18.78
N GLY A 240 4.36 44.43 18.06
CA GLY A 240 3.10 44.92 18.63
C GLY A 240 2.41 43.91 19.54
N MET A 241 1.53 44.37 20.45
CA MET A 241 0.86 43.49 21.44
C MET A 241 0.04 42.35 20.81
N ILE A 242 -0.53 42.57 19.62
CA ILE A 242 -1.28 41.55 18.88
C ILE A 242 -0.36 40.43 18.40
N GLU A 243 0.85 40.79 17.94
CA GLU A 243 1.82 39.83 17.46
C GLU A 243 2.42 39.03 18.61
N GLN A 244 2.65 39.67 19.76
CA GLN A 244 3.07 38.98 20.99
C GLN A 244 2.02 37.98 21.48
N SER A 245 0.73 38.38 21.51
CA SER A 245 -0.34 37.47 21.95
C SER A 245 -0.52 36.28 21.00
N LEU A 246 -0.37 36.49 19.68
CA LEU A 246 -0.34 35.41 18.69
C LEU A 246 0.84 34.47 18.91
N CYS A 247 2.07 35.00 19.06
CA CYS A 247 3.27 34.17 19.27
C CYS A 247 3.15 33.33 20.55
N HIS A 248 2.65 33.92 21.63
CA HIS A 248 2.41 33.19 22.88
C HIS A 248 1.38 32.06 22.70
N HIS A 249 0.28 32.32 21.98
CA HIS A 249 -0.72 31.28 21.71
C HIS A 249 -0.15 30.15 20.85
N LEU A 250 0.61 30.48 19.80
CA LEU A 250 1.28 29.48 18.96
C LEU A 250 2.28 28.65 19.77
N GLN A 251 3.07 29.27 20.64
CA GLN A 251 4.00 28.59 21.53
C GLN A 251 3.28 27.61 22.48
N SER A 252 2.12 27.99 23.01
CA SER A 252 1.28 27.09 23.81
C SER A 252 0.81 25.89 22.99
N GLN A 253 0.37 26.09 21.75
CA GLN A 253 -0.07 25.01 20.86
C GLN A 253 1.09 24.08 20.45
N LEU A 254 2.29 24.63 20.19
CA LEU A 254 3.51 23.84 19.95
C LEU A 254 3.88 22.98 21.17
N THR A 255 3.67 23.52 22.38
CA THR A 255 3.89 22.78 23.63
C THR A 255 2.90 21.61 23.78
N GLU A 256 1.63 21.80 23.44
CA GLU A 256 0.64 20.71 23.43
C GLU A 256 0.99 19.63 22.42
N TYR A 257 1.49 20.02 21.24
CA TYR A 257 1.99 19.08 20.24
C TYR A 257 3.16 18.23 20.76
N TYR A 258 4.14 18.83 21.45
CA TYR A 258 5.22 18.06 22.06
C TYR A 258 4.76 17.12 23.16
N ARG A 259 3.75 17.50 23.95
CA ARG A 259 3.15 16.60 24.95
C ARG A 259 2.58 15.35 24.28
N LEU A 260 1.92 15.50 23.13
CA LEU A 260 1.42 14.36 22.36
C LEU A 260 2.57 13.45 21.87
N ILE A 261 3.65 14.03 21.33
CA ILE A 261 4.82 13.25 20.89
C ILE A 261 5.41 12.46 22.05
N ALA A 262 5.54 13.06 23.24
CA ALA A 262 6.09 12.38 24.42
C ALA A 262 5.23 11.17 24.84
N VAL A 263 3.90 11.28 24.73
CA VAL A 263 2.99 10.15 24.97
C VAL A 263 3.20 9.04 23.95
N LEU A 264 3.33 9.37 22.66
CA LEU A 264 3.59 8.40 21.60
C LEU A 264 4.94 7.69 21.79
N GLU A 265 5.98 8.43 22.18
CA GLU A 265 7.30 7.88 22.49
C GLU A 265 7.24 6.91 23.67
N SER A 266 6.50 7.25 24.74
CA SER A 266 6.27 6.35 25.87
C SER A 266 5.54 5.07 25.45
N GLN A 267 4.52 5.17 24.60
CA GLN A 267 3.78 4.00 24.09
C GLN A 267 4.68 3.09 23.25
N MET A 268 5.50 3.68 22.38
CA MET A 268 6.47 2.92 21.58
C MET A 268 7.50 2.20 22.47
N ALA A 269 8.02 2.88 23.49
CA ALA A 269 8.97 2.28 24.44
C ALA A 269 8.35 1.13 25.25
N MET A 270 7.06 1.23 25.60
CA MET A 270 6.33 0.14 26.26
C MET A 270 6.11 -1.05 25.34
N SER A 271 5.73 -0.79 24.07
CA SER A 271 5.54 -1.84 23.07
C SER A 271 6.84 -2.60 22.79
N LEU A 272 7.98 -1.89 22.70
CA LEU A 272 9.28 -2.50 22.47
C LEU A 272 9.69 -3.42 23.62
N LYS A 273 9.47 -2.99 24.87
CA LYS A 273 9.73 -3.82 26.05
C LYS A 273 8.86 -5.07 26.14
N ALA A 274 7.63 -5.03 25.62
CA ALA A 274 6.73 -6.18 25.60
C ALA A 274 7.18 -7.26 24.61
N LEU A 275 7.79 -6.87 23.48
CA LEU A 275 8.38 -7.83 22.53
C LEU A 275 9.62 -8.52 23.11
N ASP A 276 10.46 -7.80 23.86
CA ASP A 276 11.65 -8.38 24.50
C ASP A 276 11.34 -9.33 25.67
N SER A 277 10.11 -9.31 26.21
CA SER A 277 9.72 -10.16 27.35
C SER A 277 9.06 -11.49 26.96
N ASP A 278 8.76 -11.69 25.68
CA ASP A 278 8.12 -12.91 25.14
C ASP A 278 9.12 -13.88 24.47
N ASP A 279 10.43 -13.58 24.51
CA ASP A 279 11.56 -14.47 24.17
C ASP A 279 12.26 -15.01 25.43
#